data_AF-A0A2E6UV49-F1
#
_entry.id   AF-A0A2E6UV49-F1
#
_cell.length_a   1.000
_cell.length_b   1.000
_cell.length_c   1.000
_cell.angle_alpha   90.00
_cell.angle_beta   90.00
_cell.angle_gamma   90.00
#
_symmetry.space_group_name_H-M   'P 1'
#
loop_
_entity.id
_entity.type
_entity.pdbx_description
1 polymer ?
#
loop_
_entity_poly.entity_id
_entity_poly.type
_entity_poly.pdbx_seq_one_letter_code
_entity_poly.pdbx_strand_id
1 'polypeptide(L)'
;MAVFDGKALRDDIVETMLGGETDLETSRYLDRLVELATLEQAEHQFLIDPFDRSVALVLQLFQSSDLDPWDVDLSSFLVMFNERIKESENIDLPTCGRLVRMTWCILRGQASTLLERQERAFEFEEEDVWEFDGGWESEFDDADYNFSVGVLTGAADEALPQMFEGRIHRDESRPVTLGELLLGLQDAGRLAAEQRLREEIAKERREANARARERFSGSLHVEDLEGDLQRTWESLKARSKGAGKPIVLQDLVHDISSKSMESGIDKEEAEAEAQVTALVSALFLTNRGYVDLKQEKGRNGKITLKDLWTKEDDFSLLSEKLHPKTMTMEAVKDV
;
A
#
# COMPACT_ATOMS: atom_id res chain seq x y z
N MET A 1 -15.30 -18.38 39.98
CA MET A 1 -15.80 -18.83 38.66
C MET A 1 -16.63 -17.68 38.10
N ALA A 2 -15.99 -16.79 37.33
CA ALA A 2 -16.71 -15.74 36.64
C ALA A 2 -17.47 -16.42 35.47
N VAL A 3 -18.80 -16.37 35.51
CA VAL A 3 -19.62 -16.81 34.38
C VAL A 3 -19.38 -15.80 33.27
N PHE A 4 -18.82 -16.25 32.16
CA PHE A 4 -18.61 -15.44 30.98
C PHE A 4 -19.96 -14.95 30.45
N ASP A 5 -20.27 -13.66 30.65
CA ASP A 5 -21.48 -13.02 30.12
C ASP A 5 -21.09 -12.14 28.93
N GLY A 6 -21.55 -12.50 27.74
CA GLY A 6 -21.29 -11.74 26.52
C GLY A 6 -21.81 -10.29 26.61
N LYS A 7 -22.84 -10.02 27.41
CA LYS A 7 -23.34 -8.66 27.64
C LYS A 7 -22.38 -7.83 28.49
N ALA A 8 -21.83 -8.42 29.53
CA ALA A 8 -20.82 -7.75 30.36
C ALA A 8 -19.56 -7.44 29.56
N LEU A 9 -19.14 -8.35 28.66
CA LEU A 9 -18.03 -8.12 27.74
C LEU A 9 -18.32 -6.97 26.76
N ARG A 10 -19.52 -6.90 26.20
CA ARG A 10 -19.92 -5.77 25.35
C ARG A 10 -19.83 -4.45 26.10
N ASP A 11 -20.47 -4.36 27.27
CA ASP A 11 -20.57 -3.11 28.02
C ASP A 11 -19.18 -2.62 28.45
N ASP A 12 -18.30 -3.52 28.86
CA ASP A 12 -16.91 -3.18 29.16
C ASP A 12 -16.14 -2.69 27.93
N ILE A 13 -16.27 -3.35 26.77
CA ILE A 13 -15.60 -2.89 25.54
C ILE A 13 -16.05 -1.47 25.19
N VAL A 14 -17.35 -1.17 25.33
CA VAL A 14 -17.88 0.17 25.02
C VAL A 14 -17.33 1.21 26.00
N GLU A 15 -17.24 0.87 27.29
CA GLU A 15 -16.79 1.77 28.34
C GLU A 15 -15.26 1.99 28.31
N THR A 16 -14.48 0.91 28.22
CA THR A 16 -13.02 0.93 28.38
C THR A 16 -12.27 1.23 27.09
N MET A 17 -12.75 0.77 25.94
CA MET A 17 -12.04 0.86 24.66
C MET A 17 -12.58 1.96 23.74
N LEU A 18 -13.89 2.20 23.78
CA LEU A 18 -14.57 3.13 22.87
C LEU A 18 -14.97 4.45 23.54
N GLY A 19 -14.71 4.61 24.85
CA GLY A 19 -14.99 5.85 25.58
C GLY A 19 -16.46 6.27 25.56
N GLY A 20 -17.38 5.33 25.34
CA GLY A 20 -18.82 5.57 25.28
C GLY A 20 -19.38 6.02 23.92
N GLU A 21 -18.54 6.25 22.91
CA GLU A 21 -18.98 6.56 21.55
C GLU A 21 -18.75 5.36 20.63
N THR A 22 -19.81 4.87 19.96
CA THR A 22 -19.68 3.72 19.04
C THR A 22 -20.19 4.09 17.66
N ASP A 23 -19.38 3.78 16.64
CA ASP A 23 -19.82 3.85 15.25
C ASP A 23 -20.92 2.82 15.00
N LEU A 24 -21.84 3.12 14.07
CA LEU A 24 -22.96 2.24 13.72
C LEU A 24 -22.48 0.84 13.27
N GLU A 25 -21.33 0.75 12.63
CA GLU A 25 -20.74 -0.54 12.20
C GLU A 25 -20.17 -1.33 13.38
N THR A 26 -19.48 -0.66 14.29
CA THR A 26 -18.90 -1.30 15.50
C THR A 26 -20.00 -1.80 16.43
N SER A 27 -21.06 -1.02 16.67
CA SER A 27 -22.20 -1.43 17.48
C SER A 27 -22.90 -2.67 16.93
N ARG A 28 -23.16 -2.73 15.61
CA ARG A 28 -23.71 -3.94 14.95
C ARG A 28 -22.82 -5.16 15.12
N TYR A 29 -21.50 -4.95 15.06
CA TYR A 29 -20.56 -6.04 15.29
C TYR A 29 -20.57 -6.51 16.74
N LEU A 30 -20.60 -5.59 17.71
CA LEU A 30 -20.73 -5.94 19.12
C LEU A 30 -22.04 -6.69 19.40
N ASP A 31 -23.15 -6.30 18.78
CA ASP A 31 -24.41 -7.05 18.86
C ASP A 31 -24.25 -8.48 18.32
N ARG A 32 -23.58 -8.63 17.16
CA ARG A 32 -23.25 -9.94 16.56
C ARG A 32 -22.32 -10.76 17.46
N LEU A 33 -21.38 -10.14 18.17
CA LEU A 33 -20.52 -10.82 19.15
C LEU A 33 -21.32 -11.37 20.32
N VAL A 34 -22.28 -10.60 20.85
CA VAL A 34 -23.16 -11.05 21.93
C VAL A 34 -23.98 -12.25 21.47
N GLU A 35 -24.53 -12.20 20.25
CA GLU A 35 -25.24 -13.34 19.66
C GLU A 35 -24.35 -14.58 19.61
N LEU A 36 -23.14 -14.46 19.03
CA LEU A 36 -22.19 -15.57 18.94
C LEU A 36 -21.76 -16.10 20.32
N ALA A 37 -21.53 -15.22 21.29
CA ALA A 37 -21.17 -15.63 22.66
C ALA A 37 -22.29 -16.40 23.38
N THR A 38 -23.55 -16.19 22.98
CA THR A 38 -24.70 -16.90 23.54
C THR A 38 -25.02 -18.24 22.86
N LEU A 39 -24.42 -18.53 21.70
CA LEU A 39 -24.61 -19.80 21.00
C LEU A 39 -23.95 -20.95 21.78
N GLU A 40 -24.51 -22.15 21.65
CA GLU A 40 -23.92 -23.33 22.28
C GLU A 40 -22.65 -23.78 21.52
N GLN A 41 -21.69 -24.38 22.24
CA GLN A 41 -20.40 -24.81 21.67
C GLN A 41 -20.53 -25.74 20.44
N ALA A 42 -21.60 -26.52 20.35
CA ALA A 42 -21.90 -27.39 19.21
C ALA A 42 -22.36 -26.61 17.96
N GLU A 43 -22.99 -25.45 18.12
CA GLU A 43 -23.55 -24.65 17.03
C GLU A 43 -22.48 -23.86 16.26
N HIS A 44 -21.35 -23.59 16.92
CA HIS A 44 -20.22 -22.86 16.33
C HIS A 44 -19.58 -23.59 15.13
N GLN A 45 -19.66 -24.93 15.07
CA GLN A 45 -19.16 -25.70 13.93
C GLN A 45 -20.05 -25.56 12.68
N PHE A 46 -21.33 -25.19 12.87
CA PHE A 46 -22.32 -25.05 11.80
C PHE A 46 -22.46 -23.62 11.27
N LEU A 47 -21.68 -22.66 11.80
CA LEU A 47 -21.68 -21.28 11.32
C LEU A 47 -21.29 -21.23 9.84
N ILE A 48 -22.14 -20.57 9.04
CA ILE A 48 -21.96 -20.48 7.58
C ILE A 48 -20.80 -19.53 7.24
N ASP A 49 -20.67 -18.42 7.97
CA ASP A 49 -19.66 -17.40 7.73
C ASP A 49 -18.29 -17.84 8.32
N PRO A 50 -17.24 -17.96 7.49
CA PRO A 50 -15.89 -18.28 7.95
C PRO A 50 -15.32 -17.26 8.95
N PHE A 51 -15.77 -16.01 8.87
CA PHE A 51 -15.35 -14.95 9.80
C PHE A 51 -15.97 -15.16 11.19
N ASP A 52 -17.28 -15.39 11.28
CA ASP A 52 -17.95 -15.69 12.55
C ASP A 52 -17.37 -16.94 13.20
N ARG A 53 -16.97 -17.93 12.39
CA ARG A 53 -16.28 -19.13 12.88
C ARG A 53 -14.93 -18.81 13.52
N SER A 54 -14.19 -17.82 13.00
CA SER A 54 -12.93 -17.38 13.59
C SER A 54 -13.15 -16.66 14.94
N VAL A 55 -14.19 -15.84 15.04
CA VAL A 55 -14.61 -15.18 16.29
C VAL A 55 -15.04 -16.21 17.33
N ALA A 56 -15.87 -17.16 16.92
CA ALA A 56 -16.33 -18.27 17.73
C ALA A 56 -15.18 -19.09 18.32
N LEU A 57 -14.15 -19.38 17.51
CA LEU A 57 -12.98 -20.13 17.98
C LEU A 57 -12.24 -19.37 19.09
N VAL A 58 -12.08 -18.05 18.95
CA VAL A 58 -11.49 -17.22 20.02
C VAL A 58 -12.34 -17.31 21.28
N LEU A 59 -13.65 -17.07 21.19
CA LEU A 59 -14.57 -17.19 22.33
C LEU A 59 -14.51 -18.57 23.00
N GLN A 60 -14.43 -19.63 22.19
CA GLN A 60 -14.35 -21.00 22.67
C GLN A 60 -13.07 -21.27 23.45
N LEU A 61 -11.93 -20.65 23.08
CA LEU A 61 -10.71 -20.76 23.87
C LEU A 61 -10.92 -20.21 25.27
N PHE A 62 -11.47 -19.01 25.42
CA PHE A 62 -11.71 -18.40 26.73
C PHE A 62 -12.82 -19.09 27.55
N GLN A 63 -13.71 -19.84 26.92
CA GLN A 63 -14.70 -20.68 27.63
C GLN A 63 -14.15 -22.04 28.06
N SER A 64 -13.23 -22.64 27.28
CA SER A 64 -12.75 -24.01 27.49
C SER A 64 -11.40 -24.10 28.20
N SER A 65 -10.63 -23.02 28.20
CA SER A 65 -9.33 -22.92 28.85
C SER A 65 -9.38 -21.95 30.01
N ASP A 66 -8.52 -22.16 31.00
CA ASP A 66 -8.36 -21.29 32.17
C ASP A 66 -7.59 -20.00 31.79
N LEU A 67 -7.99 -19.34 30.69
CA LEU A 67 -7.48 -18.04 30.29
C LEU A 67 -8.35 -16.93 30.88
N ASP A 68 -7.74 -15.89 31.43
CA ASP A 68 -8.47 -14.72 31.92
C ASP A 68 -8.88 -13.82 30.74
N PRO A 69 -10.17 -13.48 30.57
CA PRO A 69 -10.62 -12.53 29.55
C PRO A 69 -10.09 -11.10 29.72
N TRP A 70 -9.71 -10.70 30.94
CA TRP A 70 -9.28 -9.34 31.27
C TRP A 70 -7.76 -9.17 31.30
N ASP A 71 -7.02 -10.26 31.41
CA ASP A 71 -5.56 -10.28 31.36
C ASP A 71 -5.08 -11.51 30.58
N VAL A 72 -5.04 -11.37 29.25
CA VAL A 72 -4.74 -12.49 28.36
C VAL A 72 -3.24 -12.73 28.29
N ASP A 73 -2.78 -13.91 28.72
CA ASP A 73 -1.45 -14.39 28.35
C ASP A 73 -1.39 -14.72 26.84
N LEU A 74 -0.88 -13.75 26.09
CA LEU A 74 -0.73 -13.82 24.64
C LEU A 74 0.13 -14.99 24.17
N SER A 75 1.10 -15.44 24.98
CA SER A 75 1.99 -16.56 24.63
C SER A 75 1.22 -17.87 24.64
N SER A 76 0.53 -18.14 25.76
CA SER A 76 -0.33 -19.31 25.91
C SER A 76 -1.48 -19.29 24.90
N PHE A 77 -2.11 -18.12 24.71
CA PHE A 77 -3.17 -17.93 23.72
C PHE A 77 -2.68 -18.28 22.30
N LEU A 78 -1.51 -17.82 21.86
CA LEU A 78 -0.99 -18.13 20.52
C LEU A 78 -0.77 -19.62 20.28
N VAL A 79 -0.28 -20.35 21.29
CA VAL A 79 -0.06 -21.81 21.18
C VAL A 79 -1.40 -22.52 21.01
N MET A 80 -2.35 -22.24 21.92
CA MET A 80 -3.67 -22.88 21.91
C MET A 80 -4.48 -22.51 20.66
N PHE A 81 -4.41 -21.25 20.22
CA PHE A 81 -5.07 -20.78 19.02
C PHE A 81 -4.51 -21.44 17.75
N ASN A 82 -3.19 -21.60 17.65
CA ASN A 82 -2.56 -22.29 16.51
C ASN A 82 -2.90 -23.79 16.46
N GLU A 83 -3.01 -24.46 17.61
CA GLU A 83 -3.46 -25.85 17.67
C GLU A 83 -4.91 -25.97 17.18
N ARG A 84 -5.79 -25.10 17.68
CA ARG A 84 -7.21 -25.14 17.34
C ARG A 84 -7.49 -24.77 15.89
N ILE A 85 -6.72 -23.87 15.28
CA ILE A 85 -6.78 -23.57 13.83
C ILE A 85 -6.46 -24.81 12.98
N LYS A 86 -5.54 -25.67 13.42
CA LYS A 86 -5.16 -26.87 12.65
C LYS A 86 -6.27 -27.93 12.66
N GLU A 87 -7.05 -28.00 13.73
CA GLU A 87 -8.12 -28.98 13.90
C GLU A 87 -9.44 -28.56 13.26
N SER A 88 -9.59 -27.29 12.93
CA SER A 88 -10.86 -26.72 12.48
C SER A 88 -10.86 -26.41 10.98
N GLU A 89 -11.94 -26.81 10.32
CA GLU A 89 -12.13 -26.59 8.88
C GLU A 89 -12.99 -25.34 8.59
N ASN A 90 -12.82 -24.76 7.40
CA ASN A 90 -13.60 -23.62 6.88
C ASN A 90 -13.53 -22.35 7.76
N ILE A 91 -12.30 -21.98 8.15
CA ILE A 91 -11.99 -20.73 8.87
C ILE A 91 -11.37 -19.69 7.92
N ASP A 92 -11.62 -18.41 8.20
CA ASP A 92 -10.95 -17.30 7.53
C ASP A 92 -9.46 -17.16 7.90
N LEU A 93 -8.62 -18.01 7.30
CA LEU A 93 -7.17 -18.06 7.54
C LEU A 93 -6.45 -16.69 7.40
N PRO A 94 -6.74 -15.84 6.38
CA PRO A 94 -6.16 -14.51 6.30
C PRO A 94 -6.41 -13.63 7.54
N THR A 95 -7.63 -13.69 8.09
CA THR A 95 -8.03 -12.91 9.25
C THR A 95 -7.42 -13.46 10.53
N CYS A 96 -7.42 -14.79 10.71
CA CYS A 96 -6.70 -15.45 11.80
C CYS A 96 -5.19 -15.19 11.77
N GLY A 97 -4.55 -15.22 10.59
CA GLY A 97 -3.12 -14.94 10.45
C GLY A 97 -2.77 -13.49 10.81
N ARG A 98 -3.67 -12.55 10.52
CA ARG A 98 -3.54 -11.15 10.96
C ARG A 98 -3.70 -11.00 12.46
N LEU A 99 -4.61 -11.75 13.08
CA LEU A 99 -4.72 -11.80 14.55
C LEU A 99 -3.44 -12.32 15.17
N VAL A 100 -2.90 -13.45 14.69
CA VAL A 100 -1.60 -13.98 15.14
C VAL A 100 -0.49 -12.94 15.01
N ARG A 101 -0.44 -12.23 13.88
CA ARG A 101 0.54 -11.16 13.66
C ARG A 101 0.35 -9.99 14.64
N MET A 102 -0.89 -9.59 14.91
CA MET A 102 -1.21 -8.53 15.86
C MET A 102 -0.78 -8.91 17.28
N THR A 103 -1.14 -10.11 17.74
CA THR A 103 -0.69 -10.65 19.02
C THR A 103 0.83 -10.69 19.12
N TRP A 104 1.52 -11.13 18.06
CA TRP A 104 2.98 -11.11 18.00
C TRP A 104 3.58 -9.70 18.04
N CYS A 105 2.98 -8.73 17.35
CA CYS A 105 3.42 -7.34 17.42
C CYS A 105 3.32 -6.78 18.85
N ILE A 106 2.24 -7.10 19.57
CA ILE A 106 2.06 -6.67 20.95
C ILE A 106 3.11 -7.33 21.86
N LEU A 107 3.28 -8.65 21.77
CA LEU A 107 4.31 -9.39 22.51
C LEU A 107 5.71 -8.84 22.24
N ARG A 108 6.03 -8.52 20.99
CA ARG A 108 7.30 -7.92 20.61
C ARG A 108 7.47 -6.53 21.21
N GLY A 109 6.41 -5.72 21.25
CA GLY A 109 6.42 -4.41 21.89
C GLY A 109 6.60 -4.51 23.41
N GLN A 110 5.94 -5.47 24.05
CA GLN A 110 6.16 -5.76 25.46
C GLN A 110 7.60 -6.20 25.73
N ALA A 111 8.14 -7.12 24.91
CA ALA A 111 9.54 -7.55 25.03
C ALA A 111 10.54 -6.39 24.78
N SER A 112 10.29 -5.53 23.78
CA SER A 112 11.18 -4.40 23.51
C SER A 112 11.15 -3.37 24.64
N THR A 113 9.97 -3.05 25.18
CA THR A 113 9.87 -2.15 26.34
C THR A 113 10.56 -2.74 27.57
N LEU A 114 10.50 -4.06 27.77
CA LEU A 114 11.27 -4.73 28.83
C LEU A 114 12.78 -4.63 28.61
N LEU A 115 13.25 -4.81 27.37
CA LEU A 115 14.67 -4.67 27.02
C LEU A 115 15.16 -3.22 27.20
N GLU A 116 14.43 -2.22 26.69
CA GLU A 116 14.75 -0.80 26.87
C GLU A 116 14.76 -0.41 28.36
N ARG A 117 13.89 -1.01 29.18
CA ARG A 117 13.88 -0.82 30.63
C ARG A 117 15.14 -1.44 31.27
N GLN A 118 15.55 -2.62 30.83
CA GLN A 118 16.76 -3.29 31.30
C GLN A 118 18.03 -2.51 30.93
N GLU A 119 18.14 -2.05 29.68
CA GLU A 119 19.27 -1.24 29.21
C GLU A 119 19.40 0.05 30.03
N ARG A 120 18.29 0.77 30.26
CA ARG A 120 18.29 1.97 31.10
C ARG A 120 18.70 1.69 32.55
N ALA A 121 18.32 0.53 33.10
CA ALA A 121 18.74 0.16 34.46
C ALA A 121 20.27 -0.06 34.55
N PHE A 122 20.89 -0.58 33.49
CA PHE A 122 22.35 -0.72 33.40
C PHE A 122 23.06 0.62 33.12
N GLU A 123 22.44 1.56 32.38
CA GLU A 123 23.00 2.92 32.21
C GLU A 123 23.17 3.66 33.56
N PHE A 124 22.29 3.43 34.54
CA PHE A 124 22.45 3.98 35.89
C PHE A 124 23.57 3.31 36.70
N GLU A 125 24.07 2.14 36.31
CA GLU A 125 25.21 1.47 36.96
C GLU A 125 26.57 1.89 36.37
N GLU A 126 26.61 2.40 35.13
CA GLU A 126 27.86 2.65 34.39
C GLU A 126 28.46 4.07 34.56
N GLU A 127 27.78 4.99 35.25
CA GLU A 127 28.28 6.36 35.44
C GLU A 127 28.15 6.88 36.88
N ASP A 128 28.61 6.09 37.85
CA ASP A 128 29.26 6.64 39.04
C ASP A 128 30.68 6.05 39.08
N VAL A 129 31.60 6.67 38.35
CA VAL A 129 32.99 6.65 38.79
C VAL A 129 32.95 7.42 40.10
N TRP A 130 32.80 6.68 41.21
CA TRP A 130 32.94 7.21 42.56
C TRP A 130 34.33 7.86 42.62
N GLU A 131 34.39 9.17 42.39
CA GLU A 131 35.55 9.96 42.77
C GLU A 131 35.61 9.80 44.27
N PHE A 132 36.47 8.88 44.72
CA PHE A 132 36.67 8.54 46.12
C PHE A 132 37.28 9.76 46.80
N ASP A 133 36.42 10.72 47.14
CA ASP A 133 36.69 11.76 48.11
C ASP A 133 36.17 11.22 49.44
N GLY A 134 37.10 10.91 50.34
CA GLY A 134 36.85 10.25 51.61
C GLY A 134 36.07 11.11 52.59
N GLY A 135 34.76 11.28 52.35
CA GLY A 135 33.85 12.07 53.19
C GLY A 135 32.65 11.31 53.78
N TRP A 136 32.38 10.08 53.34
CA TRP A 136 31.20 9.30 53.77
C TRP A 136 31.27 8.74 55.21
N GLU A 137 32.44 8.76 55.85
CA GLU A 137 32.59 8.36 57.26
C GLU A 137 32.24 9.50 58.24
N SER A 138 32.00 10.72 57.76
CA SER A 138 31.93 11.93 58.60
C SER A 138 30.53 12.54 58.77
N GLU A 139 29.52 12.10 58.02
CA GLU A 139 28.19 12.74 58.00
C GLU A 139 27.06 11.75 58.32
N PHE A 140 27.22 10.90 59.34
CA PHE A 140 26.06 10.22 59.90
C PHE A 140 25.24 11.22 60.70
N ASP A 141 24.05 11.59 60.20
CA ASP A 141 23.05 12.30 60.98
C ASP A 141 22.57 11.37 62.12
N ASP A 142 22.25 11.94 63.28
CA ASP A 142 21.72 11.21 64.44
C ASP A 142 20.44 10.43 64.05
N ALA A 143 19.70 10.91 63.04
CA ALA A 143 18.56 10.22 62.46
C ALA A 143 18.93 8.88 61.78
N ASP A 144 20.03 8.84 61.03
CA ASP A 144 20.50 7.65 60.31
C ASP A 144 21.11 6.61 61.26
N TYR A 145 21.79 7.08 62.30
CA TYR A 145 22.25 6.22 63.39
C TYR A 145 21.07 5.58 64.13
N ASN A 146 20.04 6.37 64.47
CA ASN A 146 18.85 5.85 65.13
C ASN A 146 18.05 4.88 64.26
N PHE A 147 18.01 5.09 62.94
CA PHE A 147 17.38 4.17 62.00
C PHE A 147 18.12 2.82 61.97
N SER A 148 19.44 2.82 61.76
CA SER A 148 20.24 1.59 61.69
C SER A 148 20.23 0.81 63.01
N VAL A 149 20.27 1.49 64.15
CA VAL A 149 20.09 0.87 65.47
C VAL A 149 18.67 0.32 65.64
N GLY A 150 17.64 1.03 65.17
CA GLY A 150 16.25 0.57 65.17
C GLY A 150 16.03 -0.70 64.34
N VAL A 151 16.72 -0.83 63.21
CA VAL A 151 16.72 -2.06 62.38
C VAL A 151 17.47 -3.20 63.08
N LEU A 152 18.66 -2.94 63.63
CA LEU A 152 19.47 -3.96 64.32
C LEU A 152 18.81 -4.47 65.62
N THR A 153 18.02 -3.63 66.29
CA THR A 153 17.34 -3.97 67.55
C THR A 153 15.92 -4.51 67.33
N GLY A 154 15.43 -4.56 66.08
CA GLY A 154 14.08 -5.00 65.74
C GLY A 154 12.97 -4.02 66.11
N ALA A 155 13.30 -2.79 66.56
CA ALA A 155 12.31 -1.76 66.86
C ALA A 155 11.63 -1.19 65.60
N ALA A 156 12.25 -1.38 64.43
CA ALA A 156 11.72 -0.93 63.14
C ALA A 156 10.93 -2.01 62.36
N ASP A 157 10.70 -3.20 62.95
CA ASP A 157 10.06 -4.35 62.26
C ASP A 157 8.64 -4.06 61.74
N GLU A 158 7.91 -3.12 62.36
CA GLU A 158 6.58 -2.70 61.90
C GLU A 158 6.63 -1.73 60.70
N ALA A 159 7.73 -0.98 60.52
CA ALA A 159 7.89 0.02 59.47
C ALA A 159 8.68 -0.52 58.25
N LEU A 160 9.52 -1.53 58.45
CA LEU A 160 10.32 -2.15 57.38
C LEU A 160 9.47 -2.74 56.26
N PRO A 161 8.37 -3.49 56.52
CA PRO A 161 7.50 -4.00 55.47
C PRO A 161 6.96 -2.89 54.56
N GLN A 162 6.57 -1.73 55.11
CA GLN A 162 6.08 -0.59 54.32
C GLN A 162 7.18 0.11 53.52
N MET A 163 8.43 0.09 53.99
CA MET A 163 9.58 0.60 53.25
C MET A 163 10.00 -0.31 52.09
N PHE A 164 9.79 -1.63 52.23
CA PHE A 164 10.07 -2.63 51.19
C PHE A 164 8.84 -3.02 50.35
N GLU A 165 7.62 -2.66 50.78
CA GLU A 165 6.38 -2.70 49.98
C GLU A 165 6.40 -1.58 48.93
N GLY A 166 7.27 -1.76 47.93
CA GLY A 166 6.93 -1.44 46.56
C GLY A 166 7.03 0.02 46.12
N ARG A 167 8.24 0.59 46.10
CA ARG A 167 8.64 1.55 45.02
C ARG A 167 8.75 0.88 43.64
N ILE A 168 8.10 -0.27 43.45
CA ILE A 168 8.09 -1.05 42.21
C ILE A 168 6.71 -1.73 42.10
N HIS A 169 5.62 -0.96 42.20
CA HIS A 169 4.52 -1.23 41.26
C HIS A 169 4.87 -0.39 40.03
N ARG A 170 5.82 -0.89 39.24
CA ARG A 170 6.23 -0.26 37.98
C ARG A 170 5.07 -0.42 37.02
N ASP A 171 4.62 0.65 36.37
CA ASP A 171 3.52 0.64 35.40
C ASP A 171 3.68 -0.54 34.42
N GLU A 172 2.94 -1.61 34.69
CA GLU A 172 2.74 -2.70 33.75
C GLU A 172 1.99 -2.08 32.57
N SER A 173 2.42 -2.41 31.35
CA SER A 173 1.65 -2.06 30.17
C SER A 173 0.22 -2.58 30.38
N ARG A 174 -0.80 -1.76 30.12
CA ARG A 174 -2.21 -2.16 30.26
C ARG A 174 -2.40 -3.60 29.74
N PRO A 175 -2.99 -4.50 30.54
CA PRO A 175 -3.17 -5.89 30.13
C PRO A 175 -4.04 -5.94 28.87
N VAL A 176 -3.71 -6.87 27.98
CA VAL A 176 -4.47 -7.06 26.74
C VAL A 176 -5.72 -7.83 27.09
N THR A 177 -6.88 -7.29 26.74
CA THR A 177 -8.17 -7.93 27.01
C THR A 177 -8.67 -8.71 25.80
N LEU A 178 -9.57 -9.67 26.04
CA LEU A 178 -10.30 -10.38 24.99
C LEU A 178 -11.02 -9.41 24.06
N GLY A 179 -11.55 -8.31 24.60
CA GLY A 179 -12.19 -7.26 23.81
C GLY A 179 -11.26 -6.67 22.76
N GLU A 180 -10.00 -6.42 23.11
CA GLU A 180 -9.00 -5.92 22.15
C GLU A 180 -8.70 -6.95 21.06
N LEU A 181 -8.63 -8.24 21.42
CA LEU A 181 -8.40 -9.31 20.46
C LEU A 181 -9.57 -9.43 19.47
N LEU A 182 -10.81 -9.31 19.94
CA LEU A 182 -12.01 -9.38 19.09
C LEU A 182 -12.16 -8.14 18.20
N LEU A 183 -11.92 -6.94 18.73
CA LEU A 183 -11.87 -5.72 17.91
C LEU A 183 -10.73 -5.78 16.89
N GLY A 184 -9.56 -6.27 17.29
CA GLY A 184 -8.43 -6.49 16.39
C GLY A 184 -8.73 -7.54 15.31
N LEU A 185 -9.56 -8.54 15.62
CA LEU A 185 -10.07 -9.52 14.64
C LEU A 185 -11.03 -8.85 13.64
N GLN A 186 -11.90 -7.96 14.10
CA GLN A 186 -12.78 -7.16 13.23
C GLN A 186 -11.97 -6.33 12.23
N ASP A 187 -10.97 -5.60 12.71
CA ASP A 187 -10.08 -4.81 11.87
C ASP A 187 -9.28 -5.67 10.89
N ALA A 188 -8.78 -6.82 11.36
CA ALA A 188 -8.12 -7.80 10.50
C ALA A 188 -9.04 -8.29 9.38
N GLY A 189 -10.31 -8.58 9.69
CA GLY A 189 -11.33 -8.98 8.72
C GLY A 189 -11.63 -7.89 7.69
N ARG A 190 -11.80 -6.64 8.15
CA ARG A 190 -12.02 -5.48 7.27
C ARG A 190 -10.86 -5.30 6.29
N LEU A 191 -9.62 -5.37 6.78
CA LEU A 191 -8.42 -5.26 5.94
C LEU A 191 -8.28 -6.44 4.96
N ALA A 192 -8.65 -7.65 5.38
CA ALA A 192 -8.64 -8.82 4.50
C ALA A 192 -9.68 -8.69 3.39
N ALA A 193 -10.90 -8.23 3.72
CA ALA A 193 -11.95 -7.95 2.74
C ALA A 193 -11.53 -6.85 1.74
N GLU A 194 -10.91 -5.77 2.23
CA GLU A 194 -10.39 -4.71 1.37
C GLU A 194 -9.31 -5.24 0.40
N GLN A 195 -8.43 -6.12 0.87
CA GLN A 195 -7.42 -6.73 0.00
C GLN A 195 -8.04 -7.62 -1.07
N ARG A 196 -9.03 -8.45 -0.73
CA ARG A 196 -9.76 -9.27 -1.71
C ARG A 196 -10.36 -8.39 -2.81
N LEU A 197 -11.03 -7.30 -2.42
CA LEU A 197 -11.59 -6.34 -3.36
C LEU A 197 -10.50 -5.71 -4.26
N ARG A 198 -9.36 -5.32 -3.68
CA ARG A 198 -8.24 -4.76 -4.45
C ARG A 198 -7.66 -5.78 -5.43
N GLU A 199 -7.57 -7.04 -5.05
CA GLU A 199 -7.09 -8.13 -5.92
C GLU A 199 -8.05 -8.42 -7.08
N GLU A 200 -9.36 -8.42 -6.82
CA GLU A 200 -10.39 -8.56 -7.86
C GLU A 200 -10.30 -7.41 -8.87
N ILE A 201 -10.23 -6.16 -8.39
CA ILE A 201 -10.04 -4.99 -9.25
C ILE A 201 -8.73 -5.10 -10.05
N ALA A 202 -7.65 -5.57 -9.42
CA ALA A 202 -6.38 -5.75 -10.10
C ALA A 202 -6.43 -6.86 -11.17
N LYS A 203 -7.20 -7.92 -10.93
CA LYS A 203 -7.42 -9.01 -11.89
C LYS A 203 -8.26 -8.52 -13.07
N GLU A 204 -9.38 -7.83 -12.81
CA GLU A 204 -10.20 -7.23 -13.87
C GLU A 204 -9.41 -6.25 -14.72
N ARG A 205 -8.59 -5.40 -14.09
CA ARG A 205 -7.68 -4.48 -14.81
C ARG A 205 -6.65 -5.23 -15.66
N ARG A 206 -6.08 -6.33 -15.15
CA ARG A 206 -5.15 -7.18 -15.92
C ARG A 206 -5.83 -7.79 -17.13
N GLU A 207 -7.04 -8.31 -16.97
CA GLU A 207 -7.83 -8.89 -18.06
C GLU A 207 -8.27 -7.85 -19.09
N ALA A 208 -8.65 -6.64 -18.65
CA ALA A 208 -8.96 -5.52 -19.54
C ALA A 208 -7.72 -5.07 -20.32
N ASN A 209 -6.56 -4.95 -19.67
CA ASN A 209 -5.29 -4.62 -20.31
C ASN A 209 -4.80 -5.71 -21.27
N ALA A 210 -4.98 -6.98 -20.94
CA ALA A 210 -4.65 -8.10 -21.82
C ALA A 210 -5.52 -8.05 -23.09
N ARG A 211 -6.84 -7.85 -22.95
CA ARG A 211 -7.75 -7.67 -24.08
C ARG A 211 -7.42 -6.43 -24.93
N ALA A 212 -7.03 -5.33 -24.31
CA ALA A 212 -6.54 -4.15 -25.02
C ALA A 212 -5.25 -4.46 -25.79
N ARG A 213 -4.27 -5.10 -25.14
CA ARG A 213 -3.01 -5.52 -25.76
C ARG A 213 -3.24 -6.45 -26.95
N GLU A 214 -4.14 -7.42 -26.86
CA GLU A 214 -4.46 -8.32 -27.97
C GLU A 214 -5.04 -7.57 -29.16
N ARG A 215 -5.97 -6.62 -28.93
CA ARG A 215 -6.49 -5.72 -29.99
C ARG A 215 -5.39 -4.87 -30.62
N PHE A 216 -4.47 -4.34 -29.83
CA PHE A 216 -3.35 -3.53 -30.32
C PHE A 216 -2.20 -4.35 -30.92
N SER A 217 -2.09 -5.64 -30.63
CA SER A 217 -1.01 -6.50 -31.17
C SER A 217 -1.19 -6.80 -32.67
N GLY A 218 -2.41 -6.71 -33.20
CA GLY A 218 -2.66 -6.81 -34.64
C GLY A 218 -2.27 -5.55 -35.44
N SER A 219 -2.17 -4.41 -34.77
CA SER A 219 -1.85 -3.09 -35.35
C SER A 219 -0.38 -2.68 -35.14
N LEU A 220 0.44 -3.57 -34.57
CA LEU A 220 1.89 -3.38 -34.47
C LEU A 220 2.56 -3.75 -35.80
N HIS A 221 2.08 -3.16 -36.90
CA HIS A 221 2.92 -3.04 -38.09
C HIS A 221 4.05 -2.07 -37.73
N VAL A 222 5.26 -2.42 -38.13
CA VAL A 222 6.48 -1.65 -37.88
C VAL A 222 6.23 -0.20 -38.31
N GLU A 223 6.14 0.73 -37.35
CA GLU A 223 6.07 2.17 -37.63
C GLU A 223 7.38 2.60 -38.30
N ASP A 224 7.43 2.51 -39.62
CA ASP A 224 8.51 3.07 -40.43
C ASP A 224 8.29 4.57 -40.57
N LEU A 225 8.64 5.30 -39.51
CA LEU A 225 8.53 6.76 -39.45
C LEU A 225 9.23 7.45 -40.63
N GLU A 226 10.35 6.92 -41.11
CA GLU A 226 11.08 7.52 -42.24
C GLU A 226 10.36 7.23 -43.57
N GLY A 227 9.81 6.02 -43.73
CA GLY A 227 8.92 5.68 -44.84
C GLY A 227 7.65 6.53 -44.87
N ASP A 228 7.07 6.84 -43.71
CA ASP A 228 5.91 7.75 -43.59
C ASP A 228 6.24 9.19 -44.01
N LEU A 229 7.40 9.68 -43.58
CA LEU A 229 7.90 10.99 -43.99
C LEU A 229 8.12 11.07 -45.51
N GLN A 230 8.70 10.02 -46.10
CA GLN A 230 8.88 9.95 -47.54
C GLN A 230 7.54 9.93 -48.28
N ARG A 231 6.60 9.07 -47.88
CA ARG A 231 5.26 8.94 -48.49
C ARG A 231 4.46 10.24 -48.44
N THR A 232 4.51 10.93 -47.30
CA THR A 232 3.82 12.21 -47.10
C THR A 232 4.46 13.34 -47.90
N TRP A 233 5.80 13.38 -47.99
CA TRP A 233 6.52 14.36 -48.80
C TRP A 233 6.30 14.16 -50.31
N GLU A 234 6.36 12.93 -50.81
CA GLU A 234 6.06 12.62 -52.22
C GLU A 234 4.63 12.99 -52.60
N SER A 235 3.66 12.72 -51.71
CA SER A 235 2.26 13.10 -51.91
C SER A 235 2.09 14.63 -51.95
N LEU A 236 2.82 15.35 -51.10
CA LEU A 236 2.87 16.82 -51.12
C LEU A 236 3.49 17.35 -52.43
N LYS A 237 4.59 16.76 -52.89
CA LYS A 237 5.25 17.11 -54.16
C LYS A 237 4.33 16.90 -55.35
N ALA A 238 3.71 15.73 -55.48
CA ALA A 238 2.79 15.40 -56.56
C ALA A 238 1.64 16.41 -56.66
N ARG A 239 1.09 16.82 -55.52
CA ARG A 239 -0.05 17.75 -55.45
C ARG A 239 0.36 19.22 -55.64
N SER A 240 1.60 19.58 -55.28
CA SER A 240 2.13 20.94 -55.44
C SER A 240 2.54 21.26 -56.89
N LYS A 241 2.61 20.24 -57.76
CA LYS A 241 3.07 20.31 -59.17
C LYS A 241 4.41 21.04 -59.31
N GLY A 242 5.31 20.89 -58.34
CA GLY A 242 6.63 21.53 -58.32
C GLY A 242 6.62 23.06 -58.17
N ALA A 243 5.45 23.70 -58.01
CA ALA A 243 5.31 25.15 -58.00
C ALA A 243 5.37 25.78 -56.59
N GLY A 244 5.62 24.97 -55.54
CA GLY A 244 5.66 25.46 -54.16
C GLY A 244 4.35 26.08 -53.68
N LYS A 245 3.21 25.65 -54.25
CA LYS A 245 1.88 26.12 -53.83
C LYS A 245 1.51 25.52 -52.47
N PRO A 246 0.91 26.30 -51.56
CA PRO A 246 0.46 25.78 -50.28
C PRO A 246 -0.69 24.79 -50.49
N ILE A 247 -0.60 23.63 -49.84
CA ILE A 247 -1.58 22.54 -49.87
C ILE A 247 -2.25 22.43 -48.51
N VAL A 248 -3.50 21.98 -48.48
CA VAL A 248 -4.26 21.76 -47.25
C VAL A 248 -3.89 20.42 -46.63
N LEU A 249 -3.83 20.30 -45.30
CA LEU A 249 -3.52 19.02 -44.67
C LEU A 249 -4.58 17.93 -44.95
N GLN A 250 -5.87 18.28 -44.94
CA GLN A 250 -6.99 17.34 -45.21
C GLN A 250 -6.87 16.64 -46.55
N ASP A 251 -6.33 17.37 -47.52
CA ASP A 251 -6.10 16.89 -48.87
C ASP A 251 -5.01 15.81 -48.93
N LEU A 252 -3.97 15.93 -48.09
CA LEU A 252 -2.91 14.92 -47.94
C LEU A 252 -3.43 13.68 -47.21
N VAL A 253 -4.29 13.86 -46.22
CA VAL A 253 -4.94 12.76 -45.49
C VAL A 253 -5.74 11.88 -46.47
N HIS A 254 -6.50 12.50 -47.39
CA HIS A 254 -7.26 11.76 -48.40
C HIS A 254 -6.34 11.00 -49.38
N ASP A 255 -5.21 11.58 -49.76
CA ASP A 255 -4.26 10.94 -50.66
C ASP A 255 -3.52 9.76 -49.98
N ILE A 256 -3.27 9.84 -48.67
CA ILE A 256 -2.67 8.75 -47.89
C ILE A 256 -3.70 7.66 -47.62
N SER A 257 -4.94 8.02 -47.24
CA SER A 257 -5.99 7.04 -46.96
C SER A 257 -6.37 6.24 -48.20
N SER A 258 -6.43 6.87 -49.38
CA SER A 258 -6.68 6.17 -50.65
C SER A 258 -5.60 5.15 -51.00
N LYS A 259 -4.31 5.49 -50.78
CA LYS A 259 -3.18 4.55 -50.95
C LYS A 259 -3.20 3.41 -49.93
N SER A 260 -3.62 3.68 -48.69
CA SER A 260 -3.79 2.66 -47.64
C SER A 260 -4.96 1.72 -47.95
N MET A 261 -6.06 2.22 -48.52
CA MET A 261 -7.18 1.40 -48.98
C MET A 261 -6.79 0.49 -50.15
N GLU A 262 -5.98 0.98 -51.10
CA GLU A 262 -5.42 0.16 -52.19
C GLU A 262 -4.52 -0.98 -51.67
N SER A 263 -3.94 -0.82 -50.48
CA SER A 263 -3.11 -1.82 -49.81
C SER A 263 -3.91 -2.87 -49.02
N GLY A 264 -5.26 -2.77 -48.99
CA GLY A 264 -6.16 -3.75 -48.40
C GLY A 264 -6.59 -3.48 -46.94
N ILE A 265 -6.35 -2.28 -46.41
CA ILE A 265 -6.74 -1.87 -45.06
C ILE A 265 -8.23 -1.47 -45.03
N ASP A 266 -8.92 -1.74 -43.93
CA ASP A 266 -10.32 -1.34 -43.75
C ASP A 266 -10.48 0.18 -43.78
N LYS A 267 -11.64 0.65 -44.26
CA LYS A 267 -11.87 2.08 -44.56
C LYS A 267 -11.74 2.96 -43.31
N GLU A 268 -12.28 2.54 -42.17
CA GLU A 268 -12.24 3.34 -40.95
C GLU A 268 -10.84 3.37 -40.34
N GLU A 269 -10.12 2.25 -40.41
CA GLU A 269 -8.74 2.13 -39.93
C GLU A 269 -7.78 2.96 -40.79
N ALA A 270 -7.92 2.90 -42.12
CA ALA A 270 -7.12 3.67 -43.07
C ALA A 270 -7.31 5.19 -42.91
N GLU A 271 -8.52 5.65 -42.61
CA GLU A 271 -8.79 7.08 -42.38
C GLU A 271 -8.18 7.57 -41.06
N ALA A 272 -8.29 6.78 -39.99
CA ALA A 272 -7.71 7.12 -38.68
C ALA A 272 -6.18 7.13 -38.73
N GLU A 273 -5.58 6.11 -39.36
CA GLU A 273 -4.13 6.01 -39.54
C GLU A 273 -3.61 7.18 -40.38
N ALA A 274 -4.22 7.45 -41.55
CA ALA A 274 -3.81 8.54 -42.43
C ALA A 274 -3.86 9.92 -41.76
N GLN A 275 -4.82 10.15 -40.87
CA GLN A 275 -4.89 11.41 -40.09
C GLN A 275 -3.70 11.57 -39.16
N VAL A 276 -3.35 10.52 -38.41
CA VAL A 276 -2.22 10.53 -37.47
C VAL A 276 -0.91 10.65 -38.25
N THR A 277 -0.70 9.81 -39.27
CA THR A 277 0.51 9.79 -40.09
C THR A 277 0.73 11.13 -40.79
N ALA A 278 -0.30 11.73 -41.39
CA ALA A 278 -0.16 13.03 -42.06
C ALA A 278 0.19 14.16 -41.09
N LEU A 279 -0.42 14.18 -39.90
CA LEU A 279 -0.18 15.22 -38.90
C LEU A 279 1.22 15.09 -38.28
N VAL A 280 1.59 13.89 -37.84
CA VAL A 280 2.91 13.61 -37.27
C VAL A 280 3.99 13.88 -38.31
N SER A 281 3.83 13.39 -39.54
CA SER A 281 4.80 13.63 -40.61
C SER A 281 4.91 15.11 -40.98
N ALA A 282 3.81 15.87 -41.01
CA ALA A 282 3.85 17.31 -41.25
C ALA A 282 4.66 18.07 -40.18
N LEU A 283 4.55 17.67 -38.91
CA LEU A 283 5.33 18.27 -37.82
C LEU A 283 6.81 17.92 -37.92
N PHE A 284 7.14 16.68 -38.28
CA PHE A 284 8.53 16.27 -38.46
C PHE A 284 9.18 16.91 -39.69
N LEU A 285 8.47 16.98 -40.81
CA LEU A 285 8.93 17.65 -42.03
C LEU A 285 9.16 19.15 -41.78
N THR A 286 8.34 19.79 -40.94
CA THR A 286 8.54 21.21 -40.59
C THR A 286 9.73 21.40 -39.65
N ASN A 287 9.85 20.58 -38.61
CA ASN A 287 10.99 20.62 -37.70
C ASN A 287 12.32 20.38 -38.44
N ARG A 288 12.34 19.44 -39.39
CA ARG A 288 13.52 19.15 -40.20
C ARG A 288 13.77 20.13 -41.35
N GLY A 289 12.89 21.11 -41.58
CA GLY A 289 13.09 22.20 -42.55
C GLY A 289 12.71 21.88 -44.01
N TYR A 290 11.92 20.82 -44.24
CA TYR A 290 11.43 20.45 -45.58
C TYR A 290 10.24 21.33 -46.01
N VAL A 291 9.37 21.66 -45.06
CA VAL A 291 8.06 22.25 -45.31
C VAL A 291 7.78 23.37 -44.31
N ASP A 292 7.14 24.44 -44.75
CA ASP A 292 6.61 25.50 -43.87
C ASP A 292 5.13 25.21 -43.56
N LEU A 293 4.75 25.29 -42.29
CA LEU A 293 3.39 25.00 -41.81
C LEU A 293 2.76 26.28 -41.27
N LYS A 294 1.56 26.60 -41.78
CA LYS A 294 0.75 27.72 -41.32
C LYS A 294 -0.65 27.28 -41.00
N GLN A 295 -1.16 27.70 -39.85
CA GLN A 295 -2.54 27.52 -39.44
C GLN A 295 -3.25 28.88 -39.38
N GLU A 296 -4.45 28.95 -39.95
CA GLU A 296 -5.31 30.14 -39.83
C GLU A 296 -5.76 30.35 -38.38
N LYS A 297 -6.14 31.59 -38.00
CA LYS A 297 -6.55 31.91 -36.63
C LYS A 297 -7.86 31.20 -36.24
N GLY A 298 -7.88 30.51 -35.10
CA GLY A 298 -9.07 29.88 -34.51
C GLY A 298 -8.83 28.41 -34.15
N ARG A 299 -9.70 27.82 -33.30
CA ARG A 299 -9.57 26.42 -32.85
C ARG A 299 -9.62 25.39 -33.98
N ASN A 300 -10.26 25.73 -35.10
CA ASN A 300 -10.37 24.89 -36.31
C ASN A 300 -9.75 25.56 -37.55
N GLY A 301 -8.69 26.36 -37.34
CA GLY A 301 -8.01 27.03 -38.44
C GLY A 301 -7.44 26.04 -39.44
N LYS A 302 -7.59 26.33 -40.73
CA LYS A 302 -7.12 25.47 -41.82
C LYS A 302 -5.60 25.37 -41.78
N ILE A 303 -5.06 24.15 -41.74
CA ILE A 303 -3.63 23.89 -41.77
C ILE A 303 -3.17 23.80 -43.23
N THR A 304 -2.19 24.61 -43.57
CA THR A 304 -1.57 24.66 -44.90
C THR A 304 -0.07 24.36 -44.81
N LEU A 305 0.40 23.56 -45.75
CA LEU A 305 1.78 23.12 -45.87
C LEU A 305 2.37 23.64 -47.18
N LYS A 306 3.54 24.25 -47.13
CA LYS A 306 4.25 24.78 -48.29
C LYS A 306 5.63 24.16 -48.41
N ASP A 307 5.89 23.51 -49.54
CA ASP A 307 7.22 23.01 -49.89
C ASP A 307 8.22 24.16 -50.00
N LEU A 308 9.35 24.04 -49.30
CA LEU A 308 10.45 25.00 -49.36
C LEU A 308 11.44 24.67 -50.48
N TRP A 309 11.43 23.44 -51.00
CA TRP A 309 12.49 22.89 -51.87
C TRP A 309 11.97 22.47 -53.24
N THR A 310 11.53 23.44 -54.06
CA THR A 310 10.87 23.18 -55.35
C THR A 310 11.74 22.55 -56.45
N LYS A 311 13.06 22.52 -56.29
CA LYS A 311 14.02 22.03 -57.31
C LYS A 311 14.54 20.62 -57.07
N GLU A 312 14.28 20.04 -55.91
CA GLU A 312 14.75 18.70 -55.56
C GLU A 312 13.57 17.75 -55.54
N ASP A 313 13.72 16.63 -56.25
CA ASP A 313 12.68 15.62 -56.45
C ASP A 313 12.94 14.32 -55.70
N ASP A 314 14.12 14.19 -55.07
CA ASP A 314 14.53 12.98 -54.34
C ASP A 314 14.65 13.26 -52.84
N PHE A 315 13.80 12.59 -52.05
CA PHE A 315 13.72 12.73 -50.59
C PHE A 315 15.03 12.31 -49.91
N SER A 316 15.68 11.25 -50.39
CA SER A 316 16.89 10.70 -49.75
C SER A 316 18.07 11.66 -49.91
N LEU A 317 18.25 12.21 -51.12
CA LEU A 317 19.31 13.17 -51.41
C LEU A 317 19.12 14.48 -50.64
N LEU A 318 17.87 14.92 -50.48
CA LEU A 318 17.55 16.13 -49.73
C LEU A 318 17.71 15.92 -48.21
N SER A 319 17.39 14.72 -47.72
CA SER A 319 17.63 14.34 -46.32
C SER A 319 19.10 14.33 -45.96
N GLU A 320 19.96 13.77 -46.83
CA GLU A 320 21.40 13.77 -46.61
C GLU A 320 22.02 15.18 -46.69
N LYS A 321 21.45 16.09 -47.49
CA LYS A 321 21.88 17.50 -47.56
C LYS A 321 21.49 18.31 -46.32
N LEU A 322 20.27 18.11 -45.82
CA LEU A 322 19.75 18.86 -44.67
C LEU A 322 20.25 18.30 -43.34
N HIS A 323 20.40 16.98 -43.26
CA HIS A 323 20.79 16.25 -42.05
C HIS A 323 21.87 15.20 -42.38
N PRO A 324 23.12 15.62 -42.64
CA PRO A 324 24.21 14.68 -42.86
C PRO A 324 24.41 13.80 -41.62
N LYS A 325 24.48 12.48 -41.81
CA LYS A 325 24.55 11.44 -40.76
C LYS A 325 25.76 11.54 -39.80
N THR A 326 26.63 12.53 -39.96
CA THR A 326 27.87 12.70 -39.17
C THR A 326 27.70 13.41 -37.82
N MET A 327 26.52 13.97 -37.48
CA MET A 327 26.36 14.72 -36.21
C MET A 327 25.63 14.00 -35.06
N THR A 328 25.24 12.73 -35.20
CA THR A 328 24.42 12.04 -34.17
C THR A 328 25.16 11.03 -33.28
N MET A 329 26.46 10.79 -33.45
CA MET A 329 27.19 9.77 -32.66
C MET A 329 28.14 10.27 -31.57
N GLU A 330 28.37 11.58 -31.38
CA GLU A 330 29.33 12.07 -30.37
C GLU A 330 28.71 12.76 -29.13
N ALA A 331 27.39 12.99 -29.07
CA ALA A 331 26.81 13.81 -27.99
C ALA A 331 26.08 13.04 -26.86
N VAL A 332 26.17 11.70 -26.79
CA VAL A 332 25.49 10.91 -25.73
C VAL A 332 26.47 10.01 -24.96
N LYS A 333 27.71 10.45 -24.75
CA LYS A 333 28.66 9.70 -23.91
C LYS A 333 29.05 10.32 -22.58
N ASP A 334 28.64 11.54 -22.26
CA ASP A 334 28.89 12.10 -20.92
C ASP A 334 27.75 13.01 -20.47
N VAL A 335 26.75 12.46 -19.77
CA VAL A 335 26.15 12.99 -18.53
C VAL A 335 25.63 11.81 -17.70
#